data_AF-A0A3E0LTT3-F1
#
_entry.id   AF-A0A3E0LTT3-F1
#
_cell.length_a   1.000
_cell.length_b   1.000
_cell.length_c   1.000
_cell.angle_alpha   90.00
_cell.angle_beta   90.00
_cell.angle_gamma   90.00
#
_symmetry.space_group_name_H-M   'P 1'
#
loop_
_entity.id
_entity.type
_entity.pdbx_description
1 polymer ?
#
loop_
_entity_poly.entity_id
_entity_poly.type
_entity_poly.pdbx_seq_one_letter_code
_entity_poly.pdbx_strand_id
1 'polypeptide(L)'
;MTSTLLPSFPAIDDVLFNFAQSDGLSQANQVNSARNQRLTATVVFLDAGVADYQSLQAGVIPEVATVILTPNQDGIEQISAFLQQNPQITTIHLVSHGAPGCLYLGNCQLNLTNIYDYRQKLQNWAKINHILLYGCQVAAGDAGTEFINKLSQITGAKIAASSRRVGNAALD
;
A
#
# COMPACT_ATOMS: atom_id res chain seq x y z
N MET A 1 -35.64 -50.59 55.74
CA MET A 1 -34.28 -50.15 55.39
C MET A 1 -34.38 -49.51 54.00
N THR A 2 -34.62 -48.19 53.99
CA THR A 2 -33.75 -47.14 53.38
C THR A 2 -33.75 -47.21 51.85
N SER A 3 -34.51 -46.33 51.15
CA SER A 3 -34.08 -45.00 50.65
C SER A 3 -32.92 -45.15 49.65
N THR A 4 -32.94 -44.59 48.43
CA THR A 4 -33.03 -43.15 48.20
C THR A 4 -33.31 -42.87 46.70
N LEU A 5 -34.16 -41.87 46.44
CA LEU A 5 -34.30 -41.19 45.16
C LEU A 5 -32.96 -40.59 44.70
N LEU A 6 -32.62 -40.75 43.42
CA LEU A 6 -31.55 -39.98 42.79
C LEU A 6 -32.06 -38.55 42.47
N PRO A 7 -31.27 -37.51 42.76
CA PRO A 7 -31.63 -36.14 42.41
C PRO A 7 -31.43 -35.88 40.91
N SER A 8 -32.39 -35.20 40.29
CA SER A 8 -32.23 -34.53 39.00
C SER A 8 -31.22 -33.39 39.16
N PHE A 9 -30.06 -33.49 38.49
CA PHE A 9 -29.12 -32.38 38.39
C PHE A 9 -29.50 -31.46 37.22
N PRO A 10 -29.38 -30.13 37.38
CA PRO A 10 -29.67 -29.17 36.32
C PRO A 10 -28.52 -29.11 35.31
N ALA A 11 -28.85 -28.66 34.10
CA ALA A 11 -27.99 -28.40 32.95
C ALA A 11 -26.52 -28.07 33.27
N ILE A 12 -25.59 -28.90 32.77
CA ILE A 12 -24.15 -28.57 32.66
C ILE A 12 -23.70 -28.60 31.19
N ASP A 13 -24.61 -28.43 30.23
CA ASP A 13 -24.26 -28.40 28.80
C ASP A 13 -24.18 -26.99 28.20
N ASP A 14 -24.63 -25.93 28.90
CA ASP A 14 -24.71 -24.58 28.31
C ASP A 14 -23.47 -23.69 28.52
N VAL A 15 -22.53 -24.10 29.37
CA VAL A 15 -21.36 -23.24 29.70
C VAL A 15 -20.17 -23.51 28.78
N LEU A 16 -19.98 -24.74 28.28
CA LEU A 16 -18.84 -25.07 27.42
C LEU A 16 -19.02 -24.69 25.93
N PHE A 17 -20.24 -24.39 25.48
CA PHE A 17 -20.51 -24.00 24.09
C PHE A 17 -20.46 -22.47 23.85
N ASN A 18 -20.64 -21.66 24.90
CA ASN A 18 -20.69 -20.20 24.79
C ASN A 18 -19.31 -19.51 24.79
N PHE A 19 -18.30 -20.07 25.47
CA PHE A 19 -16.95 -19.47 25.50
C PHE A 19 -16.17 -19.61 24.18
N ALA A 20 -16.53 -20.59 23.34
CA ALA A 20 -15.88 -20.77 22.04
C ALA A 20 -16.47 -19.89 20.92
N GLN A 21 -17.68 -19.33 21.10
CA GLN A 21 -18.38 -18.59 20.05
C GLN A 21 -18.28 -17.05 20.19
N SER A 22 -18.24 -16.49 21.41
CA SER A 22 -18.23 -15.03 21.58
C SER A 22 -16.87 -14.39 21.27
N ASP A 23 -15.79 -15.00 21.75
CA ASP A 23 -14.48 -14.35 21.76
C ASP A 23 -13.77 -14.51 20.42
N GLY A 24 -13.90 -15.68 19.78
CA GLY A 24 -13.30 -15.98 18.48
C GLY A 24 -13.93 -15.18 17.33
N LEU A 25 -15.26 -15.04 17.30
CA LEU A 25 -15.96 -14.26 16.27
C LEU A 25 -15.73 -12.75 16.44
N SER A 26 -15.69 -12.26 17.68
CA SER A 26 -15.41 -10.85 17.97
C SER A 26 -13.99 -10.46 17.55
N GLN A 27 -13.00 -11.31 17.83
CA GLN A 27 -11.62 -11.08 17.41
C GLN A 27 -11.46 -11.15 15.89
N ALA A 28 -12.07 -12.15 15.22
CA ALA A 28 -12.02 -12.26 13.76
C ALA A 28 -12.64 -11.03 13.07
N ASN A 29 -13.76 -10.51 13.59
CA ASN A 29 -14.41 -9.30 13.06
C ASN A 29 -13.56 -8.04 13.24
N GLN A 30 -12.85 -7.89 14.36
CA GLN A 30 -11.93 -6.77 14.57
C GLN A 30 -10.74 -6.83 13.61
N VAL A 31 -10.14 -8.01 13.40
CA VAL A 31 -9.04 -8.21 12.46
C VAL A 31 -9.47 -7.87 11.03
N ASN A 32 -10.65 -8.34 10.61
CA ASN A 32 -11.20 -8.06 9.29
C ASN A 32 -11.47 -6.55 9.11
N SER A 33 -12.00 -5.88 10.12
CA SER A 33 -12.27 -4.44 10.09
C SER A 33 -10.97 -3.63 9.96
N ALA A 34 -9.95 -3.97 10.74
CA ALA A 34 -8.63 -3.32 10.68
C ALA A 34 -7.94 -3.56 9.34
N ARG A 35 -8.02 -4.79 8.79
CA ARG A 35 -7.52 -5.11 7.46
C ARG A 35 -8.22 -4.27 6.40
N ASN A 36 -9.55 -4.28 6.37
CA ASN A 36 -10.33 -3.52 5.40
C ASN A 36 -10.03 -2.03 5.47
N GLN A 37 -9.88 -1.47 6.67
CA GLN A 37 -9.48 -0.07 6.84
C GLN A 37 -8.08 0.21 6.26
N ARG A 38 -7.13 -0.71 6.36
CA ARG A 38 -5.82 -0.55 5.71
C ARG A 38 -5.93 -0.62 4.19
N LEU A 39 -6.77 -1.51 3.66
CA LEU A 39 -6.98 -1.65 2.22
C LEU A 39 -7.61 -0.38 1.62
N THR A 40 -8.64 0.17 2.28
CA THR A 40 -9.29 1.42 1.83
C THR A 40 -8.40 2.66 2.00
N ALA A 41 -7.40 2.60 2.87
CA ALA A 41 -6.38 3.63 3.03
C ALA A 41 -5.16 3.45 2.09
N THR A 42 -5.21 2.48 1.17
CA THR A 42 -4.14 2.15 0.23
C THR A 42 -4.57 2.45 -1.21
N VAL A 43 -3.65 2.97 -2.01
CA VAL A 43 -3.82 3.15 -3.46
C VAL A 43 -2.63 2.58 -4.21
N VAL A 44 -2.89 1.97 -5.36
CA VAL A 44 -1.90 1.57 -6.36
C VAL A 44 -1.97 2.52 -7.54
N PHE A 45 -0.88 3.24 -7.80
CA PHE A 45 -0.68 3.97 -9.04
C PHE A 45 0.13 3.11 -10.01
N LEU A 46 -0.40 2.92 -11.21
CA LEU A 46 0.25 2.20 -12.30
C LEU A 46 0.59 3.19 -13.41
N ASP A 47 1.86 3.27 -13.75
CA ASP A 47 2.28 4.04 -14.92
C ASP A 47 1.93 3.31 -16.22
N ALA A 48 1.23 3.98 -17.14
CA ALA A 48 0.83 3.38 -18.41
C ALA A 48 1.99 3.09 -19.37
N GLY A 49 3.19 3.62 -19.08
CA GLY A 49 4.43 3.29 -19.80
C GLY A 49 5.01 1.92 -19.41
N VAL A 50 4.55 1.31 -18.31
CA VAL A 50 4.94 -0.06 -17.95
C VAL A 50 4.32 -1.07 -18.90
N ALA A 51 5.14 -1.97 -19.42
CA ALA A 51 4.66 -3.07 -20.25
C ALA A 51 3.61 -3.91 -19.52
N ASP A 52 2.49 -4.18 -20.19
CA ASP A 52 1.40 -5.01 -19.69
C ASP A 52 0.84 -4.54 -18.32
N TYR A 53 0.77 -3.22 -18.11
CA TYR A 53 0.20 -2.65 -16.89
C TYR A 53 -1.25 -3.09 -16.65
N GLN A 54 -2.00 -3.47 -17.69
CA GLN A 54 -3.36 -3.98 -17.58
C GLN A 54 -3.42 -5.32 -16.83
N SER A 55 -2.45 -6.21 -17.05
CA SER A 55 -2.36 -7.46 -16.30
C SER A 55 -2.00 -7.20 -14.83
N LEU A 56 -1.15 -6.21 -14.56
CA LEU A 56 -0.86 -5.76 -13.20
C LEU A 56 -2.10 -5.18 -12.52
N GLN A 57 -2.88 -4.37 -13.23
CA GLN A 57 -4.16 -3.83 -12.77
C GLN A 57 -5.14 -4.95 -12.42
N ALA A 58 -5.26 -5.96 -13.26
CA ALA A 58 -6.14 -7.11 -13.01
C ALA A 58 -5.72 -7.95 -11.78
N GLY A 59 -4.44 -7.87 -11.39
CA GLY A 59 -3.91 -8.52 -10.20
C GLY A 59 -4.07 -7.72 -8.91
N VAL A 60 -4.50 -6.46 -8.96
CA VAL A 60 -4.76 -5.67 -7.74
C VAL A 60 -6.03 -6.19 -7.08
N ILE A 61 -5.95 -6.39 -5.76
CA ILE A 61 -7.11 -6.83 -4.98
C ILE A 61 -8.25 -5.79 -5.07
N PRO A 62 -9.53 -6.21 -5.22
CA PRO A 62 -10.63 -5.30 -5.53
C PRO A 62 -10.86 -4.18 -4.50
N GLU A 63 -10.46 -4.38 -3.25
CA GLU A 63 -10.65 -3.41 -2.16
C GLU A 63 -9.66 -2.24 -2.19
N VAL A 64 -8.59 -2.33 -3.01
CA VAL A 64 -7.57 -1.30 -3.13
C VAL A 64 -7.83 -0.44 -4.36
N ALA A 65 -7.86 0.88 -4.15
CA ALA A 65 -8.01 1.83 -5.25
C ALA A 65 -6.83 1.69 -6.23
N THR A 66 -7.13 1.63 -7.53
CA THR A 66 -6.12 1.61 -8.59
C THR A 66 -6.29 2.81 -9.50
N VAL A 67 -5.20 3.51 -9.79
CA VAL A 67 -5.17 4.71 -10.63
C VAL A 67 -4.12 4.53 -11.71
N ILE A 68 -4.50 4.77 -12.96
CA ILE A 68 -3.57 4.72 -14.10
C ILE A 68 -3.03 6.12 -14.36
N LEU A 69 -1.70 6.28 -14.32
CA LEU A 69 -1.04 7.52 -14.71
C LEU A 69 -0.95 7.57 -16.23
N THR A 70 -1.51 8.63 -16.81
CA THR A 70 -1.51 8.80 -18.26
C THR A 70 -0.15 9.29 -18.75
N PRO A 71 0.32 8.84 -19.93
CA PRO A 71 1.66 9.14 -20.42
C PRO A 71 1.83 10.57 -20.94
N ASN A 72 0.74 11.34 -21.05
CA ASN A 72 0.75 12.71 -21.59
C ASN A 72 0.65 13.80 -20.52
N GLN A 73 0.61 13.43 -19.24
CA GLN A 73 0.52 14.34 -18.11
C GLN A 73 1.63 14.06 -17.11
N ASP A 74 1.96 15.07 -16.31
CA ASP A 74 2.95 14.94 -15.25
C ASP A 74 2.41 14.00 -14.16
N GLY A 75 3.13 12.92 -13.89
CA GLY A 75 2.67 11.91 -12.93
C GLY A 75 2.62 12.42 -11.48
N ILE A 76 3.50 13.35 -11.09
CA ILE A 76 3.46 13.95 -9.75
C ILE A 76 2.22 14.82 -9.60
N GLU A 77 1.83 15.53 -10.65
CA GLU A 77 0.58 16.30 -10.66
C GLU A 77 -0.66 15.42 -10.55
N GLN A 78 -0.71 14.33 -11.33
CA GLN A 78 -1.80 13.36 -11.29
C GLN A 78 -1.96 12.73 -9.89
N ILE A 79 -0.85 12.26 -9.30
CA ILE A 79 -0.87 11.69 -7.94
C ILE A 79 -1.34 12.75 -6.93
N SER A 80 -0.80 13.97 -7.00
CA SER A 80 -1.15 15.04 -6.07
C SER A 80 -2.64 15.39 -6.14
N ALA A 81 -3.20 15.47 -7.35
CA ALA A 81 -4.63 15.74 -7.54
C ALA A 81 -5.51 14.63 -6.96
N PHE A 82 -5.13 13.36 -7.18
CA PHE A 82 -5.86 12.23 -6.61
C PHE A 82 -5.84 12.26 -5.07
N LEU A 83 -4.67 12.48 -4.46
CA LEU A 83 -4.53 12.48 -3.00
C LEU A 83 -5.30 13.62 -2.33
N GLN A 84 -5.41 14.78 -2.98
CA GLN A 84 -6.23 15.89 -2.48
C GLN A 84 -7.72 15.52 -2.39
N GLN A 85 -8.21 14.73 -3.35
CA GLN A 85 -9.60 14.26 -3.37
C GLN A 85 -9.83 13.04 -2.45
N ASN A 86 -8.75 12.38 -2.00
CA ASN A 86 -8.79 11.11 -1.26
C ASN A 86 -8.00 11.21 0.05
N PRO A 87 -8.42 12.04 1.02
CA PRO A 87 -7.67 12.31 2.24
C PRO A 87 -7.56 11.11 3.20
N GLN A 88 -8.32 10.05 2.97
CA GLN A 88 -8.23 8.78 3.70
C GLN A 88 -6.99 7.94 3.34
N ILE A 89 -6.35 8.24 2.20
CA ILE A 89 -5.20 7.48 1.72
C ILE A 89 -3.97 7.81 2.59
N THR A 90 -3.29 6.75 3.02
CA THR A 90 -2.07 6.84 3.83
C THR A 90 -0.93 5.97 3.30
N THR A 91 -1.20 5.09 2.35
CA THR A 91 -0.20 4.21 1.73
C THR A 91 -0.30 4.27 0.22
N ILE A 92 0.84 4.49 -0.43
CA ILE A 92 0.97 4.52 -1.89
C ILE A 92 1.84 3.36 -2.34
N HIS A 93 1.35 2.60 -3.31
CA HIS A 93 2.14 1.70 -4.13
C HIS A 93 2.27 2.33 -5.52
N LEU A 94 3.50 2.50 -6.01
CA LEU A 94 3.78 3.14 -7.28
C LEU A 94 4.53 2.16 -8.17
N VAL A 95 3.92 1.74 -9.27
CA VAL A 95 4.53 0.84 -10.24
C VAL A 95 4.89 1.62 -11.49
N SER A 96 6.17 1.69 -11.80
CA SER A 96 6.66 2.45 -12.94
C SER A 96 8.03 1.99 -13.40
N HIS A 97 8.53 2.55 -14.51
CA HIS A 97 9.95 2.43 -14.84
C HIS A 97 10.81 3.21 -13.84
N GLY A 98 12.06 2.76 -13.69
CA GLY A 98 13.02 3.38 -12.79
C GLY A 98 14.46 3.20 -13.25
N ALA A 99 15.31 4.04 -12.70
CA ALA A 99 16.76 3.97 -12.79
C ALA A 99 17.36 4.45 -11.45
N PRO A 100 18.66 4.23 -11.17
CA PRO A 100 19.30 4.73 -9.96
C PRO A 100 18.98 6.21 -9.69
N GLY A 101 18.25 6.50 -8.62
CA GLY A 101 17.86 7.86 -8.23
C GLY A 101 16.82 8.55 -9.12
N CYS A 102 16.06 7.79 -9.91
CA CYS A 102 15.07 8.31 -10.85
C CYS A 102 13.81 7.43 -10.94
N LEU A 103 12.65 8.07 -10.99
CA LEU A 103 11.34 7.47 -11.30
C LEU A 103 10.75 8.12 -12.55
N TYR A 104 10.24 7.31 -13.46
CA TYR A 104 9.49 7.75 -14.63
C TYR A 104 8.00 7.68 -14.32
N LEU A 105 7.26 8.78 -14.49
CA LEU A 105 5.85 8.91 -14.10
C LEU A 105 5.09 9.78 -15.10
N GLY A 106 4.22 9.17 -15.90
CA GLY A 106 3.56 9.83 -17.03
C GLY A 106 4.60 10.37 -18.01
N ASN A 107 4.57 11.69 -18.26
CA ASN A 107 5.59 12.36 -19.07
C ASN A 107 6.75 12.99 -18.26
N CYS A 108 6.78 12.82 -16.94
CA CYS A 108 7.81 13.42 -16.09
C CYS A 108 8.82 12.38 -15.57
N GLN A 109 10.01 12.86 -15.20
CA GLN A 109 11.02 12.09 -14.49
C GLN A 109 11.26 12.75 -13.15
N LEU A 110 10.97 12.08 -12.03
CA LEU A 110 11.32 12.59 -10.71
C LEU A 110 12.71 12.05 -10.32
N ASN A 111 13.68 12.94 -10.12
CA ASN A 111 15.07 12.56 -9.84
C ASN A 111 15.77 13.60 -8.94
N LEU A 112 17.05 13.36 -8.63
CA LEU A 112 17.84 14.23 -7.76
C LEU A 112 17.97 15.69 -8.25
N THR A 113 17.90 15.95 -9.55
CA THR A 113 18.08 17.29 -10.09
C THR A 113 16.82 18.15 -9.99
N ASN A 114 15.63 17.54 -10.00
CA ASN A 114 14.34 18.27 -10.02
C ASN A 114 13.42 17.96 -8.84
N ILE A 115 13.78 17.08 -7.91
CA ILE A 115 12.93 16.72 -6.76
C ILE A 115 12.49 17.94 -5.94
N TYR A 116 13.30 18.99 -5.89
CA TYR A 116 12.96 20.21 -5.19
C TYR A 116 12.01 21.14 -5.95
N ASP A 117 11.90 21.01 -7.27
CA ASP A 117 10.91 21.73 -8.07
C ASP A 117 9.50 21.24 -7.72
N TYR A 118 9.37 19.96 -7.37
CA TYR A 118 8.13 19.34 -6.90
C TYR A 118 7.90 19.49 -5.38
N ARG A 119 8.78 20.17 -4.64
CA ARG A 119 8.77 20.19 -3.16
C ARG A 119 7.39 20.53 -2.60
N GLN A 120 6.73 21.58 -3.09
CA GLN A 120 5.43 22.00 -2.57
C GLN A 120 4.36 20.92 -2.79
N LYS A 121 4.35 20.25 -3.95
CA LYS A 121 3.40 19.16 -4.24
C LYS A 121 3.69 17.94 -3.36
N LEU A 122 4.95 17.54 -3.24
CA LEU A 122 5.38 16.40 -2.43
C LEU A 122 5.15 16.63 -0.92
N GLN A 123 5.30 17.87 -0.43
CA GLN A 123 4.96 18.22 0.95
C GLN A 123 3.46 18.09 1.23
N ASN A 124 2.61 18.31 0.23
CA ASN A 124 1.17 18.07 0.38
C ASN A 124 0.82 16.59 0.52
N TRP A 125 1.78 15.68 0.29
CA TRP A 125 1.63 14.26 0.56
C TRP A 125 1.91 13.91 2.03
N ALA A 126 2.02 14.88 2.94
CA ALA A 126 2.39 14.65 4.35
C ALA A 126 1.47 13.68 5.13
N LYS A 127 0.26 13.40 4.66
CA LYS A 127 -0.63 12.37 5.25
C LYS A 127 -0.25 10.94 4.84
N ILE A 128 0.60 10.80 3.83
CA ILE A 128 1.12 9.53 3.37
C ILE A 128 2.18 9.06 4.34
N ASN A 129 1.91 7.94 5.00
CA ASN A 129 2.84 7.33 5.92
C ASN A 129 3.88 6.51 5.15
N HIS A 130 3.45 5.79 4.11
CA HIS A 130 4.23 4.76 3.44
C HIS A 130 4.17 4.94 1.92
N ILE A 131 5.33 4.93 1.26
CA ILE A 131 5.46 4.95 -0.20
C ILE A 131 6.30 3.74 -0.62
N LEU A 132 5.71 2.87 -1.44
CA LEU A 132 6.38 1.69 -2.00
C LEU A 132 6.60 1.91 -3.49
N LEU A 133 7.86 1.93 -3.91
CA LEU A 133 8.30 2.22 -5.27
C LEU A 133 8.73 0.93 -5.96
N TYR A 134 7.88 0.43 -6.84
CA TYR A 134 8.12 -0.72 -7.70
C TYR A 134 8.67 -0.25 -9.04
N GLY A 135 9.90 0.28 -9.01
CA GLY A 135 10.67 0.65 -10.20
C GLY A 135 12.04 0.00 -10.20
N CYS A 136 12.55 -0.32 -11.38
CA CYS A 136 13.87 -0.93 -11.53
C CYS A 136 14.97 -0.06 -10.91
N GLN A 137 15.71 -0.62 -9.95
CA GLN A 137 16.95 -0.04 -9.42
C GLN A 137 16.83 1.39 -8.87
N VAL A 138 15.64 1.87 -8.51
CA VAL A 138 15.42 3.24 -8.01
C VAL A 138 16.29 3.56 -6.80
N ALA A 139 16.49 2.58 -5.91
CA ALA A 139 17.33 2.69 -4.72
C ALA A 139 18.75 2.15 -4.91
N ALA A 140 19.20 1.91 -6.14
CA ALA A 140 20.53 1.37 -6.39
C ALA A 140 21.62 2.44 -6.28
N GLY A 141 22.75 2.09 -5.64
CA GLY A 141 23.92 2.95 -5.50
C GLY A 141 23.67 4.21 -4.64
N ASP A 142 24.66 5.10 -4.66
CA ASP A 142 24.64 6.34 -3.87
C ASP A 142 23.52 7.27 -4.34
N ALA A 143 23.33 7.40 -5.66
CA ALA A 143 22.27 8.20 -6.25
C ALA A 143 20.87 7.72 -5.82
N GLY A 144 20.65 6.40 -5.83
CA GLY A 144 19.38 5.83 -5.37
C GLY A 144 19.16 6.05 -3.88
N THR A 145 20.19 5.82 -3.06
CA THR A 145 20.11 6.05 -1.61
C THR A 145 19.80 7.51 -1.28
N GLU A 146 20.48 8.45 -1.94
CA GLU A 146 20.24 9.87 -1.77
C GLU A 146 18.82 10.27 -2.20
N PHE A 147 18.33 9.73 -3.32
CA PHE A 147 17.00 10.02 -3.83
C PHE A 147 15.91 9.59 -2.84
N ILE A 148 16.00 8.36 -2.32
CA ILE A 148 15.06 7.83 -1.33
C ILE A 148 15.09 8.68 -0.05
N ASN A 149 16.27 9.09 0.41
CA ASN A 149 16.41 9.94 1.60
C ASN A 149 15.76 11.31 1.40
N LYS A 150 16.01 11.99 0.27
CA LYS A 150 15.40 13.30 -0.02
C LYS A 150 13.89 13.19 -0.16
N LEU A 151 13.40 12.18 -0.87
CA LEU A 151 11.96 11.98 -1.04
C LEU A 151 11.27 11.72 0.31
N SER A 152 11.91 10.93 1.19
CA SER A 152 11.42 10.68 2.55
C SER A 152 11.40 11.96 3.39
N GLN A 153 12.45 12.78 3.32
CA GLN A 153 12.52 14.06 4.02
C GLN A 153 11.44 15.05 3.58
N ILE A 154 11.16 15.12 2.27
CA ILE A 154 10.18 16.07 1.72
C ILE A 154 8.75 15.64 2.04
N THR A 155 8.46 14.34 1.89
CA THR A 155 7.10 13.79 2.08
C THR A 155 6.78 13.47 3.54
N GLY A 156 7.80 13.23 4.38
CA GLY A 156 7.63 12.68 5.72
C GLY A 156 7.33 11.17 5.74
N ALA A 157 7.23 10.52 4.57
CA ALA A 157 6.85 9.12 4.45
C ALA A 157 8.05 8.18 4.63
N LYS A 158 7.78 6.96 5.08
CA LYS A 158 8.70 5.83 4.98
C LYS A 158 8.68 5.30 3.56
N ILE A 159 9.86 5.17 2.95
CA ILE A 159 9.97 4.79 1.55
C ILE A 159 10.67 3.44 1.43
N ALA A 160 10.04 2.53 0.70
CA ALA A 160 10.63 1.27 0.27
C ALA A 160 10.77 1.29 -1.25
N ALA A 161 11.92 0.88 -1.78
CA ALA A 161 12.21 0.89 -3.20
C ALA A 161 13.20 -0.21 -3.57
N SER A 162 13.15 -0.68 -4.80
CA SER A 162 14.06 -1.72 -5.26
C SER A 162 15.47 -1.17 -5.55
N SER A 163 16.50 -1.84 -5.05
CA SER A 163 17.90 -1.64 -5.44
C SER A 163 18.35 -2.58 -6.57
N ARG A 164 17.44 -3.40 -7.10
CA ARG A 164 17.68 -4.38 -8.17
C ARG A 164 16.71 -4.16 -9.32
N ARG A 165 16.98 -4.79 -10.47
CA ARG A 165 15.98 -4.89 -11.55
C ARG A 165 14.75 -5.61 -10.99
N VAL A 166 13.57 -5.07 -11.30
CA VAL A 166 12.27 -5.64 -10.94
C VAL A 166 11.64 -6.14 -12.23
N GLY A 167 11.26 -7.42 -12.28
CA GLY A 167 10.82 -8.08 -13.50
C GLY A 167 11.72 -9.26 -13.88
N ASN A 168 11.27 -10.07 -14.83
CA ASN A 168 12.02 -11.24 -15.28
C ASN A 168 13.27 -10.79 -16.03
N ALA A 169 14.46 -11.13 -15.52
CA ALA A 169 15.75 -10.76 -16.12
C ALA A 169 16.02 -11.36 -17.51
N ALA A 170 15.08 -12.15 -18.05
CA ALA A 170 15.19 -12.88 -19.30
C ALA A 170 14.41 -12.26 -20.47
N LEU A 171 13.89 -11.04 -20.34
CA LEU A 171 13.14 -10.33 -21.38
C LEU A 171 13.82 -9.01 -21.82
N ASP A 172 15.16 -8.99 -21.86
CA ASP A 172 15.94 -7.93 -22.52
C ASP A 172 16.20 -8.29 -24.00
#